data_AF-A0A8H4QAH0-F1
#
_entry.id   AF-A0A8H4QAH0-F1
#
_cell.length_a   1.000
_cell.length_b   1.000
_cell.length_c   1.000
_cell.angle_alpha   90.00
_cell.angle_beta   90.00
_cell.angle_gamma   90.00
#
_symmetry.space_group_name_H-M   'P 1'
#
loop_
_entity.id
_entity.type
_entity.pdbx_description
1 polymer ?
#
loop_
_entity_poly.entity_id
_entity_poly.type
_entity_poly.pdbx_seq_one_letter_code
_entity_poly.pdbx_strand_id
1 'polypeptide(L)'
;MSNLAEPRRPQVAAQNRKLRHLKGLSLRNLCLGRTASTSPDALSFLGENRLQQLVGDVFFSLHLKCEAEPVYVSELRHRSANFDFRFFDLASQPPAISRSPLVVVRVWATRPGRSEWIFVLDDVVDLRRLNFIRSLVGRRFPPNALVFHLDDGLYSLDFAAQAGEAKKNPPVAGSSYGSLMKLANLEASIRDALDTRDDLVAQIDVVLAQSPVDATDAALHDVERVQKYVTKQRRAISQAESRRHQLRASLAARRAAMTHGRQVQALAETEMTARRQALATEKALLDRTADLIHGQRRRICSDLTEIFPITPEREDTTAPPLSFRICNLALPNSRYDAATADEDILSAALGLAALLARHLQLYLCYPLPYPLCPYGSRSLARDDISHLTDARNAHHHHPHHQHHHHLHHLHHSNRPRREFPLYLPRGGSTTGQWRFEYGWFLLNKDIEALCASQSLRVVDIRHTLPNLKYLLYVCSAGSRDLPDRHKGGVRGLWAGHVRPTPLRSVDEHGAPASTSLSPSPSPPSSSPSSSPALVRSAGRDDAKMTLRTQGLREDVAG
;
A
#
# COMPACT_ATOMS: atom_id res chain seq x y z
N MET A 1 -10.51 -5.37 -18.77
CA MET A 1 -11.62 -5.50 -19.74
C MET A 1 -11.98 -6.97 -19.82
N SER A 2 -13.18 -7.30 -19.33
CA SER A 2 -14.01 -8.48 -19.59
C SER A 2 -13.39 -9.67 -20.36
N ASN A 3 -13.05 -10.73 -19.62
CA ASN A 3 -12.96 -12.10 -20.12
C ASN A 3 -14.36 -12.57 -20.56
N LEU A 4 -14.72 -12.33 -21.81
CA LEU A 4 -15.83 -13.01 -22.47
C LEU A 4 -15.25 -14.21 -23.21
N ALA A 5 -15.46 -15.40 -22.66
CA ALA A 5 -15.17 -16.65 -23.36
C ALA A 5 -16.04 -16.71 -24.63
N GLU A 6 -15.40 -16.67 -25.79
CA GLU A 6 -16.08 -16.86 -27.07
C GLU A 6 -16.86 -18.19 -27.08
N PRO A 7 -18.12 -18.21 -27.55
CA PRO A 7 -18.89 -19.43 -27.67
C PRO A 7 -18.20 -20.38 -28.64
N ARG A 8 -17.89 -21.60 -28.16
CA ARG A 8 -17.21 -22.65 -28.95
C ARG A 8 -18.06 -23.01 -30.17
N ARG A 9 -17.66 -22.51 -31.35
CA ARG A 9 -18.21 -22.98 -32.64
C ARG A 9 -17.69 -24.40 -32.91
N PRO A 10 -18.55 -25.33 -33.38
CA PRO A 10 -18.14 -26.69 -33.67
C PRO A 10 -17.12 -26.73 -34.82
N GLN A 11 -16.09 -27.57 -34.68
CA GLN A 11 -15.01 -27.67 -35.67
C GLN A 11 -15.46 -28.44 -36.92
N VAL A 12 -15.08 -27.97 -38.10
CA VAL A 12 -15.23 -28.69 -39.35
C VAL A 12 -14.27 -29.89 -39.32
N ALA A 13 -14.85 -31.10 -39.34
CA ALA A 13 -14.08 -32.34 -39.39
C ALA A 13 -13.03 -32.28 -40.52
N ALA A 14 -11.80 -32.73 -40.23
CA ALA A 14 -10.67 -32.63 -41.13
C ALA A 14 -11.00 -33.11 -42.56
N GLN A 15 -11.68 -34.24 -42.69
CA GLN A 15 -12.12 -34.81 -43.98
C GLN A 15 -13.10 -33.92 -44.79
N ASN A 16 -13.84 -33.03 -44.12
CA ASN A 16 -14.86 -32.19 -44.71
C ASN A 16 -14.36 -30.79 -45.10
N ARG A 17 -13.11 -30.44 -44.80
CA ARG A 17 -12.56 -29.10 -45.10
C ARG A 17 -12.36 -28.92 -46.60
N LYS A 18 -13.07 -27.93 -47.17
CA LYS A 18 -13.07 -27.55 -48.58
C LYS A 18 -12.83 -26.04 -48.70
N LEU A 19 -12.49 -25.56 -49.89
CA LEU A 19 -12.24 -24.14 -50.17
C LEU A 19 -13.38 -23.20 -49.76
N ARG A 20 -14.65 -23.62 -49.87
CA ARG A 20 -15.79 -22.81 -49.38
C ARG A 20 -15.76 -22.46 -47.89
N HIS A 21 -15.02 -23.23 -47.09
CA HIS A 21 -14.88 -22.98 -45.65
C HIS A 21 -13.70 -22.05 -45.33
N LEU A 22 -12.85 -21.74 -46.31
CA LEU A 22 -11.72 -20.83 -46.14
C LEU A 22 -12.22 -19.39 -46.28
N LYS A 23 -12.05 -18.61 -45.21
CA LYS A 23 -12.49 -17.21 -45.14
C LYS A 23 -11.34 -16.21 -45.12
N GLY A 24 -10.15 -16.62 -44.73
CA GLY A 24 -9.01 -15.72 -44.65
C GLY A 24 -7.67 -16.44 -44.53
N LEU A 25 -6.60 -15.68 -44.74
CA LEU A 25 -5.23 -16.16 -44.64
C LEU A 25 -4.39 -15.08 -43.94
N SER A 26 -3.48 -15.51 -43.07
CA SER A 26 -2.48 -14.66 -42.43
C SER A 26 -1.09 -15.24 -42.62
N LEU A 27 -0.08 -14.38 -42.75
CA LEU A 27 1.32 -14.75 -42.91
C LEU A 27 2.11 -14.28 -41.68
N ARG A 28 2.93 -15.16 -41.10
CA ARG A 28 3.76 -14.83 -39.93
C ARG A 28 5.24 -15.01 -40.23
N ASN A 29 6.06 -14.13 -39.61
CA ASN A 29 7.53 -14.17 -39.68
C ASN A 29 8.09 -14.22 -41.11
N LEU A 30 7.66 -13.29 -41.98
CA LEU A 30 8.14 -13.22 -43.36
C LEU A 30 9.66 -13.03 -43.43
N CYS A 31 10.34 -13.93 -44.13
CA CYS A 31 11.79 -13.92 -44.34
C CYS A 31 12.12 -14.03 -45.83
N LEU A 32 12.79 -13.02 -46.39
CA LEU A 32 13.18 -12.93 -47.81
C LEU A 32 14.56 -13.54 -48.12
N GLY A 33 15.24 -14.11 -47.10
CA GLY A 33 16.63 -14.56 -47.18
C GLY A 33 16.79 -16.04 -47.53
N ARG A 34 17.61 -16.32 -48.55
CA ARG A 34 18.02 -17.66 -48.98
C ARG A 34 19.30 -18.06 -48.22
N THR A 35 19.19 -18.40 -46.93
CA THR A 35 20.30 -19.04 -46.18
C THR A 35 19.74 -20.03 -45.15
N ALA A 36 19.91 -21.32 -45.43
CA ALA A 36 19.50 -22.44 -44.59
C ALA A 36 20.36 -22.62 -43.31
N SER A 37 20.99 -21.57 -42.77
CA SER A 37 21.97 -21.70 -41.68
C SER A 37 21.83 -20.69 -40.54
N THR A 38 20.74 -19.93 -40.47
CA THR A 38 20.49 -19.05 -39.31
C THR A 38 19.51 -19.75 -38.38
N SER A 39 19.94 -20.05 -37.15
CA SER A 39 19.09 -20.72 -36.16
C SER A 39 17.80 -19.93 -35.91
N PRO A 40 16.64 -20.59 -35.73
CA PRO A 40 15.35 -19.93 -35.51
C PRO A 40 15.34 -18.99 -34.30
N ASP A 41 16.27 -19.20 -33.36
CA ASP A 41 16.45 -18.35 -32.18
C ASP A 41 17.09 -16.99 -32.52
N ALA A 42 17.96 -16.88 -33.53
CA ALA A 42 18.65 -15.62 -33.84
C ALA A 42 17.72 -14.55 -34.45
N LEU A 43 16.66 -14.96 -35.17
CA LEU A 43 15.69 -14.05 -35.78
C LEU A 43 14.63 -13.55 -34.80
N SER A 44 14.36 -14.30 -33.73
CA SER A 44 13.41 -13.90 -32.68
C SER A 44 14.00 -12.89 -31.68
N PHE A 45 15.33 -12.70 -31.68
CA PHE A 45 16.04 -11.65 -30.92
C PHE A 45 16.22 -10.32 -31.68
N LEU A 46 15.93 -10.28 -32.99
CA LEU A 46 15.97 -9.03 -33.75
C LEU A 46 14.68 -8.23 -33.47
N GLY A 47 14.82 -7.05 -32.87
CA GLY A 47 13.68 -6.17 -32.58
C GLY A 47 12.87 -5.84 -33.84
N GLU A 48 11.54 -5.74 -33.69
CA GLU A 48 10.56 -5.53 -34.78
C GLU A 48 10.98 -4.45 -35.79
N ASN A 49 11.65 -3.39 -35.33
CA ASN A 49 12.15 -2.29 -36.14
C ASN A 49 13.24 -2.67 -37.15
N ARG A 50 14.09 -3.67 -36.87
CA ARG A 50 15.10 -4.17 -37.84
C ARG A 50 14.50 -5.13 -38.86
N LEU A 51 13.45 -5.88 -38.49
CA LEU A 51 12.73 -6.77 -39.40
C LEU A 51 11.85 -5.98 -40.39
N GLN A 52 11.21 -4.89 -39.94
CA GLN A 52 10.45 -3.99 -40.82
C GLN A 52 11.33 -3.31 -41.89
N GLN A 53 12.63 -3.15 -41.65
CA GLN A 53 13.59 -2.60 -42.63
C GLN A 53 14.01 -3.61 -43.70
N LEU A 54 13.70 -4.91 -43.52
CA LEU A 54 14.08 -5.99 -44.44
C LEU A 54 12.92 -6.48 -45.32
N VAL A 55 11.68 -6.02 -45.08
CA VAL A 55 10.47 -6.56 -45.69
C VAL A 55 9.75 -5.49 -46.54
N GLY A 56 9.47 -5.80 -47.82
CA GLY A 56 8.71 -4.93 -48.72
C GLY A 56 7.20 -5.21 -48.71
N ASP A 57 6.56 -4.96 -49.86
CA ASP A 57 5.12 -5.11 -50.05
C ASP A 57 4.77 -6.55 -50.42
N VAL A 58 3.63 -7.04 -49.93
CA VAL A 58 3.25 -8.45 -50.02
C VAL A 58 1.79 -8.59 -50.44
N PHE A 59 1.55 -9.54 -51.34
CA PHE A 59 0.21 -10.07 -51.62
C PHE A 59 0.28 -11.58 -51.82
N PHE A 60 -0.86 -12.26 -51.72
CA PHE A 60 -0.95 -13.67 -52.04
C PHE A 60 -2.02 -13.93 -53.10
N SER A 61 -1.89 -15.08 -53.75
CA SER A 61 -2.85 -15.58 -54.73
C SER A 61 -3.16 -17.05 -54.45
N LEU A 62 -4.42 -17.44 -54.67
CA LEU A 62 -4.89 -18.81 -54.49
C LEU A 62 -5.13 -19.45 -55.86
N HIS A 63 -4.59 -20.64 -56.07
CA HIS A 63 -4.69 -21.39 -57.33
C HIS A 63 -5.23 -22.80 -57.10
N LEU A 64 -5.86 -23.37 -58.12
CA LEU A 64 -6.32 -24.76 -58.17
C LEU A 64 -5.44 -25.54 -59.16
N LYS A 65 -5.14 -26.81 -58.83
CA LYS A 65 -4.50 -27.83 -59.69
C LYS A 65 -3.78 -27.29 -60.96
N CYS A 66 -2.60 -26.69 -60.78
CA CYS A 66 -1.71 -26.26 -61.88
C CYS A 66 -2.34 -25.33 -62.95
N GLU A 67 -3.49 -24.71 -62.69
CA GLU A 67 -4.01 -23.64 -63.56
C GLU A 67 -3.16 -22.37 -63.39
N ALA A 68 -2.96 -21.64 -64.49
CA ALA A 68 -2.15 -20.42 -64.49
C ALA A 68 -2.89 -19.21 -63.88
N GLU A 69 -4.23 -19.23 -63.90
CA GLU A 69 -5.06 -18.13 -63.44
C GLU A 69 -5.43 -18.27 -61.95
N PRO A 70 -5.27 -17.20 -61.14
CA PRO A 70 -5.63 -17.22 -59.74
C PRO A 70 -7.15 -17.17 -59.53
N VAL A 71 -7.65 -18.06 -58.67
CA VAL A 71 -9.04 -18.04 -58.18
C VAL A 71 -9.32 -16.79 -57.35
N TYR A 72 -8.31 -16.33 -56.62
CA TYR A 72 -8.39 -15.16 -55.78
C TYR A 72 -7.03 -14.49 -55.64
N VAL A 73 -7.02 -13.15 -55.66
CA VAL A 73 -5.85 -12.31 -55.41
C VAL A 73 -6.16 -11.39 -54.24
N SER A 74 -5.28 -11.34 -53.27
CA SER A 74 -5.45 -10.51 -52.07
C SER A 74 -5.17 -9.03 -52.34
N GLU A 75 -5.55 -8.19 -51.39
CA GLU A 75 -5.04 -6.82 -51.32
C GLU A 75 -3.52 -6.80 -51.08
N LEU A 76 -2.88 -5.69 -51.48
CA LEU A 76 -1.46 -5.44 -51.27
C LEU A 76 -1.22 -4.82 -49.89
N ARG A 77 -0.37 -5.46 -49.09
CA ARG A 77 -0.02 -5.02 -47.73
C ARG A 77 1.45 -4.61 -47.66
N HIS A 78 1.73 -3.51 -46.98
CA HIS A 78 3.04 -2.88 -46.98
C HIS A 78 3.77 -3.09 -45.65
N ARG A 79 5.08 -3.38 -45.69
CA ARG A 79 6.05 -3.15 -44.60
C ARG A 79 5.67 -3.72 -43.21
N SER A 80 5.48 -5.04 -43.13
CA SER A 80 5.33 -5.75 -41.85
C SER A 80 6.02 -7.12 -41.90
N ALA A 81 6.43 -7.69 -40.76
CA ALA A 81 6.87 -9.10 -40.71
C ALA A 81 5.69 -10.07 -40.55
N ASN A 82 4.52 -9.56 -40.15
CA ASN A 82 3.30 -10.30 -39.90
C ASN A 82 2.13 -9.63 -40.64
N PHE A 83 1.44 -10.37 -41.51
CA PHE A 83 0.36 -9.86 -42.35
C PHE A 83 -0.95 -10.55 -42.04
N ASP A 84 -1.98 -9.74 -41.80
CA ASP A 84 -3.36 -10.18 -41.70
C ASP A 84 -4.11 -9.58 -42.90
N PHE A 85 -4.59 -10.44 -43.80
CA PHE A 85 -5.30 -10.04 -44.99
C PHE A 85 -6.81 -9.99 -44.74
N ARG A 86 -7.53 -9.19 -45.54
CA ARG A 86 -9.00 -9.15 -45.49
C ARG A 86 -9.64 -10.52 -45.73
N PHE A 87 -10.75 -10.75 -45.03
CA PHE A 87 -11.60 -11.92 -45.25
C PHE A 87 -12.27 -11.87 -46.63
N PHE A 88 -12.46 -13.05 -47.22
CA PHE A 88 -13.09 -13.28 -48.52
C PHE A 88 -14.04 -14.48 -48.46
N ASP A 89 -14.89 -14.64 -49.48
CA ASP A 89 -15.83 -15.76 -49.57
C ASP A 89 -15.71 -16.48 -50.91
N LEU A 90 -15.49 -17.80 -50.86
CA LEU A 90 -15.42 -18.69 -52.02
C LEU A 90 -16.66 -19.60 -52.15
N ALA A 91 -17.70 -19.38 -51.34
CA ALA A 91 -18.92 -20.19 -51.38
C ALA A 91 -19.73 -20.01 -52.68
N SER A 92 -19.70 -18.81 -53.27
CA SER A 92 -20.41 -18.45 -54.51
C SER A 92 -19.70 -18.91 -55.79
N GLN A 93 -18.49 -19.46 -55.66
CA GLN A 93 -17.71 -19.92 -56.81
C GLN A 93 -18.23 -21.26 -57.35
N PRO A 94 -17.96 -21.59 -58.64
CA PRO A 94 -18.34 -22.86 -59.25
C PRO A 94 -18.03 -24.07 -58.36
N PRO A 95 -18.87 -25.12 -58.39
CA PRO A 95 -18.73 -26.27 -57.51
C PRO A 95 -17.38 -27.01 -57.64
N ALA A 96 -16.71 -26.90 -58.79
CA ALA A 96 -15.35 -27.40 -58.99
C ALA A 96 -14.32 -26.72 -58.07
N ILE A 97 -14.47 -25.42 -57.85
CA ILE A 97 -13.62 -24.57 -57.01
C ILE A 97 -14.02 -24.74 -55.55
N SER A 98 -15.30 -24.48 -55.25
CA SER A 98 -15.87 -24.47 -53.90
C SER A 98 -15.70 -25.80 -53.14
N ARG A 99 -15.67 -26.94 -53.84
CA ARG A 99 -15.58 -28.30 -53.25
C ARG A 99 -14.16 -28.88 -53.22
N SER A 100 -13.13 -28.17 -53.70
CA SER A 100 -11.75 -28.66 -53.67
C SER A 100 -11.17 -28.63 -52.24
N PRO A 101 -10.45 -29.69 -51.79
CA PRO A 101 -9.71 -29.68 -50.53
C PRO A 101 -8.25 -29.19 -50.66
N LEU A 102 -7.73 -29.09 -51.89
CA LEU A 102 -6.36 -28.70 -52.17
C LEU A 102 -6.35 -27.27 -52.72
N VAL A 103 -5.43 -26.46 -52.21
CA VAL A 103 -5.19 -25.09 -52.66
C VAL A 103 -3.70 -24.85 -52.77
N VAL A 104 -3.28 -24.16 -53.82
CA VAL A 104 -1.90 -23.69 -53.96
C VAL A 104 -1.86 -22.23 -53.52
N VAL A 105 -1.07 -21.93 -52.49
CA VAL A 105 -0.89 -20.58 -51.96
C VAL A 105 0.43 -20.05 -52.47
N ARG A 106 0.35 -18.96 -53.25
CA ARG A 106 1.51 -18.27 -53.79
C ARG A 106 1.67 -16.91 -53.14
N VAL A 107 2.79 -16.70 -52.45
CA VAL A 107 3.10 -15.43 -51.78
C VAL A 107 4.17 -14.68 -52.56
N TRP A 108 3.86 -13.43 -52.90
CA TRP A 108 4.73 -12.53 -53.65
C TRP A 108 5.14 -11.39 -52.73
N ALA A 109 6.42 -11.04 -52.74
CA ALA A 109 6.93 -9.91 -51.98
C ALA A 109 7.88 -9.05 -52.81
N THR A 110 7.98 -7.76 -52.50
CA THR A 110 9.06 -6.90 -53.00
C THR A 110 10.18 -6.77 -51.96
N ARG A 111 11.39 -6.45 -52.39
CA ARG A 111 12.46 -6.04 -51.47
C ARG A 111 12.41 -4.53 -51.27
N PRO A 112 12.69 -4.02 -50.06
CA PRO A 112 12.74 -2.58 -49.84
C PRO A 112 13.78 -1.93 -50.79
N GLY A 113 13.32 -1.00 -51.63
CA GLY A 113 14.16 -0.27 -52.60
C GLY A 113 14.29 -0.92 -53.99
N ARG A 114 13.65 -2.06 -54.28
CA ARG A 114 13.56 -2.64 -55.63
C ARG A 114 12.10 -2.89 -56.02
N SER A 115 11.73 -2.57 -57.26
CA SER A 115 10.38 -2.79 -57.79
C SER A 115 10.15 -4.20 -58.36
N GLU A 116 11.13 -5.10 -58.21
CA GLU A 116 11.01 -6.48 -58.67
C GLU A 116 10.25 -7.33 -57.65
N TRP A 117 9.21 -8.02 -58.13
CA TRP A 117 8.48 -9.01 -57.34
C TRP A 117 9.27 -10.31 -57.28
N ILE A 118 9.50 -10.79 -56.06
CA ILE A 118 10.10 -12.09 -55.81
C ILE A 118 9.05 -13.06 -55.29
N PHE A 119 9.23 -14.30 -55.71
CA PHE A 119 8.40 -15.40 -55.28
C PHE A 119 8.93 -15.95 -53.95
N VAL A 120 8.11 -15.88 -52.89
CA VAL A 120 8.54 -16.24 -51.54
C VAL A 120 8.15 -17.66 -51.14
N LEU A 121 6.95 -18.10 -51.52
CA LEU A 121 6.38 -19.37 -51.06
C LEU A 121 5.39 -19.93 -52.11
N ASP A 122 5.59 -21.21 -52.53
CA ASP A 122 4.71 -22.00 -53.43
C ASP A 122 4.28 -23.26 -52.68
N ASP A 123 3.33 -23.13 -51.76
CA ASP A 123 2.91 -24.27 -50.96
C ASP A 123 1.59 -24.83 -51.46
N VAL A 124 1.60 -26.12 -51.77
CA VAL A 124 0.39 -26.91 -52.03
C VAL A 124 -0.15 -27.35 -50.67
N VAL A 125 -1.24 -26.73 -50.23
CA VAL A 125 -1.84 -26.97 -48.93
C VAL A 125 -3.08 -27.84 -49.07
N ASP A 126 -3.06 -29.00 -48.39
CA ASP A 126 -4.24 -29.82 -48.17
C ASP A 126 -4.96 -29.34 -46.91
N LEU A 127 -6.14 -28.74 -47.09
CA LEU A 127 -6.94 -28.22 -45.98
C LEU A 127 -7.30 -29.30 -44.95
N ARG A 128 -7.29 -30.58 -45.36
CA ARG A 128 -7.57 -31.73 -44.49
C ARG A 128 -6.44 -32.01 -43.49
N ARG A 129 -5.21 -31.58 -43.80
CA ARG A 129 -4.03 -31.81 -42.94
C ARG A 129 -3.74 -30.67 -41.97
N LEU A 130 -4.56 -29.62 -42.00
CA LEU A 130 -4.42 -28.47 -41.12
C LEU A 130 -4.74 -28.83 -39.66
N ASN A 131 -3.97 -28.29 -38.72
CA ASN A 131 -4.19 -28.49 -37.30
C ASN A 131 -4.81 -27.25 -36.66
N PHE A 132 -5.82 -27.45 -35.80
CA PHE A 132 -6.55 -26.35 -35.17
C PHE A 132 -5.68 -25.64 -34.13
N ILE A 133 -5.60 -24.31 -34.25
CA ILE A 133 -4.83 -23.44 -33.37
C ILE A 133 -5.83 -22.52 -32.68
N ARG A 134 -6.01 -22.67 -31.35
CA ARG A 134 -7.01 -21.88 -30.62
C ARG A 134 -6.75 -20.37 -30.65
N SER A 135 -5.48 -19.96 -30.60
CA SER A 135 -5.07 -18.56 -30.53
C SER A 135 -3.68 -18.36 -31.09
N LEU A 136 -3.45 -17.17 -31.65
CA LEU A 136 -2.16 -16.70 -32.14
C LEU A 136 -1.23 -16.22 -31.01
N VAL A 137 -1.78 -15.92 -29.82
CA VAL A 137 -1.04 -15.33 -28.71
C VAL A 137 -0.18 -16.38 -28.00
N GLY A 138 1.11 -16.08 -27.82
CA GLY A 138 2.05 -16.91 -27.05
C GLY A 138 2.63 -18.11 -27.81
N ARG A 139 2.47 -18.18 -29.14
CA ARG A 139 3.02 -19.26 -29.99
C ARG A 139 4.19 -18.75 -30.84
N ARG A 140 5.25 -19.55 -30.96
CA ARG A 140 6.39 -19.28 -31.84
C ARG A 140 6.14 -19.93 -33.21
N PHE A 141 5.92 -19.11 -34.23
CA PHE A 141 5.73 -19.56 -35.60
C PHE A 141 7.08 -19.71 -36.32
N PRO A 142 7.25 -20.72 -37.19
CA PRO A 142 8.42 -20.82 -38.06
C PRO A 142 8.45 -19.65 -39.08
N PRO A 143 9.60 -19.41 -39.75
CA PRO A 143 9.66 -18.43 -40.82
C PRO A 143 8.68 -18.77 -41.96
N ASN A 144 8.02 -17.75 -42.51
CA ASN A 144 7.03 -17.88 -43.59
C ASN A 144 5.80 -18.77 -43.25
N ALA A 145 5.39 -18.81 -41.98
CA ALA A 145 4.26 -19.63 -41.56
C ALA A 145 2.91 -19.08 -42.07
N LEU A 146 2.08 -19.96 -42.64
CA LEU A 146 0.74 -19.65 -43.12
C LEU A 146 -0.32 -20.06 -42.09
N VAL A 147 -1.16 -19.11 -41.68
CA VAL A 147 -2.32 -19.36 -40.82
C VAL A 147 -3.60 -19.20 -41.64
N PHE A 148 -4.44 -20.23 -41.60
CA PHE A 148 -5.70 -20.30 -42.32
C PHE A 148 -6.86 -20.00 -41.38
N HIS A 149 -7.75 -19.10 -41.80
CA HIS A 149 -9.00 -18.81 -41.10
C HIS A 149 -10.12 -19.56 -41.80
N LEU A 150 -10.64 -20.59 -41.14
CA LEU A 150 -11.83 -21.30 -41.58
C LEU A 150 -13.06 -20.78 -40.80
N ASP A 151 -14.26 -21.11 -41.26
CA ASP A 151 -15.55 -20.73 -40.64
C ASP A 151 -15.62 -20.99 -39.12
N ASP A 152 -14.90 -22.01 -38.67
CA ASP A 152 -14.87 -22.54 -37.30
C ASP A 152 -13.64 -22.11 -36.48
N GLY A 153 -12.61 -21.51 -37.10
CA GLY A 153 -11.48 -20.94 -36.38
C GLY A 153 -10.15 -20.98 -37.13
N LEU A 154 -9.05 -20.88 -36.38
CA LEU A 154 -7.70 -20.72 -36.91
C LEU A 154 -6.98 -22.06 -37.04
N TYR A 155 -6.18 -22.19 -38.09
CA TYR A 155 -5.52 -23.43 -38.47
C TYR A 155 -4.10 -23.19 -39.00
N SER A 156 -3.13 -24.06 -38.72
CA SER A 156 -1.84 -24.09 -39.45
C SER A 156 -1.27 -25.51 -39.52
N LEU A 157 -0.27 -25.71 -40.40
CA LEU A 157 0.44 -26.98 -40.58
C LEU A 157 1.54 -27.20 -39.53
N ASP A 158 2.03 -26.13 -38.91
CA ASP A 158 3.31 -26.11 -38.18
C ASP A 158 3.21 -26.64 -36.74
N PHE A 159 2.00 -26.91 -36.24
CA PHE A 159 1.75 -27.34 -34.87
C PHE A 159 1.07 -28.70 -34.84
N ALA A 160 1.37 -29.51 -33.81
CA ALA A 160 0.73 -30.82 -33.62
C ALA A 160 -0.79 -30.70 -33.39
N ALA A 161 -1.54 -31.70 -33.87
CA ALA A 161 -2.99 -31.77 -33.73
C ALA A 161 -3.40 -31.82 -32.25
N GLN A 162 -4.14 -30.81 -31.78
CA GLN A 162 -4.85 -30.89 -30.51
C GLN A 162 -6.24 -31.49 -30.77
N ALA A 163 -6.54 -32.66 -30.19
CA ALA A 163 -7.81 -33.35 -30.39
C ALA A 163 -8.99 -32.49 -29.90
N GLY A 164 -9.82 -32.01 -30.84
CA GLY A 164 -11.14 -31.46 -30.58
C GLY A 164 -12.20 -32.53 -30.85
N GLU A 165 -13.19 -32.67 -29.96
CA GLU A 165 -14.28 -33.63 -30.12
C GLU A 165 -15.11 -33.31 -31.38
N ALA A 166 -15.06 -34.19 -32.37
CA ALA A 166 -15.93 -34.12 -33.54
C ALA A 166 -17.31 -34.71 -33.17
N LYS A 167 -18.33 -33.86 -33.03
CA LYS A 167 -19.71 -34.36 -32.94
C LYS A 167 -20.18 -34.76 -34.34
N LYS A 168 -20.70 -35.99 -34.47
CA LYS A 168 -21.35 -36.51 -35.67
C LYS A 168 -22.45 -35.54 -36.11
N ASN A 169 -22.35 -35.02 -37.34
CA ASN A 169 -23.48 -34.33 -37.97
C ASN A 169 -24.65 -35.33 -38.04
N PRO A 170 -25.90 -34.91 -37.74
CA PRO A 170 -27.05 -35.75 -38.04
C PRO A 170 -27.04 -36.07 -39.55
N PRO A 171 -27.42 -37.31 -39.95
CA PRO A 171 -27.44 -37.68 -41.35
C PRO A 171 -28.36 -36.72 -42.11
N VAL A 172 -27.82 -36.07 -43.14
CA VAL A 172 -28.61 -35.27 -44.07
C VAL A 172 -29.62 -36.23 -44.70
N ALA A 173 -30.90 -36.08 -44.34
CA ALA A 173 -31.98 -36.78 -45.01
C ALA A 173 -31.96 -36.36 -46.48
N GLY A 174 -31.87 -37.34 -47.39
CA GLY A 174 -32.07 -37.08 -48.81
C GLY A 174 -33.42 -36.38 -49.02
N SER A 175 -33.41 -35.33 -49.83
CA SER A 175 -34.63 -34.61 -50.20
C SER A 175 -35.64 -35.59 -50.79
N SER A 176 -36.85 -35.68 -50.23
CA SER A 176 -37.92 -36.51 -50.79
C SER A 176 -38.31 -36.01 -52.19
N TYR A 177 -38.79 -36.90 -53.05
CA TYR A 177 -39.22 -36.58 -54.42
C TYR A 177 -40.20 -35.39 -54.47
N GLY A 178 -41.07 -35.27 -53.47
CA GLY A 178 -42.00 -34.13 -53.34
C GLY A 178 -41.30 -32.78 -53.11
N SER A 179 -40.16 -32.76 -52.43
CA SER A 179 -39.37 -31.54 -52.26
C SER A 179 -38.63 -31.14 -53.54
N LEU A 180 -38.19 -32.12 -54.34
CA LEU A 180 -37.60 -31.86 -55.67
C LEU A 180 -38.64 -31.33 -56.66
N MET A 181 -39.85 -31.88 -56.66
CA MET A 181 -40.95 -31.37 -57.48
C MET A 181 -41.41 -29.97 -57.06
N LYS A 182 -41.46 -29.69 -55.75
CA LYS A 182 -41.72 -28.32 -55.26
C LYS A 182 -40.64 -27.34 -55.68
N LEU A 183 -39.37 -27.75 -55.66
CA LEU A 183 -38.26 -26.91 -56.07
C LEU A 183 -38.28 -26.65 -57.58
N ALA A 184 -38.59 -27.66 -58.40
CA ALA A 184 -38.79 -27.49 -59.84
C ALA A 184 -39.97 -26.55 -60.16
N ASN A 185 -41.08 -26.65 -59.42
CA ASN A 185 -42.21 -25.73 -59.57
C ASN A 185 -41.85 -24.30 -59.12
N LEU A 186 -41.04 -24.15 -58.08
CA LEU A 186 -40.54 -22.85 -57.63
C LEU A 186 -39.56 -22.26 -58.65
N GLU A 187 -38.69 -23.06 -59.24
CA GLU A 187 -37.80 -22.62 -60.32
C GLU A 187 -38.58 -22.19 -61.57
N ALA A 188 -39.66 -22.90 -61.91
CA ALA A 188 -40.58 -22.50 -62.98
C ALA A 188 -41.27 -21.17 -62.64
N SER A 189 -41.79 -21.02 -61.41
CA SER A 189 -42.42 -19.78 -60.94
C SER A 189 -41.45 -18.60 -60.87
N ILE A 190 -40.17 -18.84 -60.52
CA ILE A 190 -39.14 -17.80 -60.55
C ILE A 190 -38.85 -17.39 -61.99
N ARG A 191 -38.83 -18.33 -62.93
CA ARG A 191 -38.62 -18.03 -64.36
C ARG A 191 -39.76 -17.18 -64.91
N ASP A 192 -41.01 -17.54 -64.61
CA ASP A 192 -42.18 -16.73 -64.96
C ASP A 192 -42.15 -15.33 -64.29
N ALA A 193 -41.70 -15.23 -63.03
CA ALA A 193 -41.55 -13.96 -62.33
C ALA A 193 -40.45 -13.06 -62.94
N LEU A 194 -39.40 -13.67 -63.50
CA LEU A 194 -38.35 -12.95 -64.21
C LEU A 194 -38.83 -12.49 -65.59
N ASP A 195 -39.55 -13.34 -66.32
CA ASP A 195 -40.11 -12.99 -67.62
C ASP A 195 -41.16 -11.87 -67.49
N THR A 196 -42.05 -11.96 -66.49
CA THR A 196 -43.01 -10.88 -66.20
C THR A 196 -42.35 -9.58 -65.74
N ARG A 197 -41.24 -9.65 -65.00
CA ARG A 197 -40.44 -8.46 -64.68
C ARG A 197 -39.91 -7.83 -65.96
N ASP A 198 -39.36 -8.62 -66.88
CA ASP A 198 -38.75 -8.12 -68.11
C ASP A 198 -39.81 -7.51 -69.04
N ASP A 199 -41.01 -8.11 -69.10
CA ASP A 199 -42.17 -7.54 -69.77
C ASP A 199 -42.64 -6.23 -69.13
N LEU A 200 -42.68 -6.16 -67.79
CA LEU A 200 -43.02 -4.93 -67.06
C LEU A 200 -41.97 -3.84 -67.28
N VAL A 201 -40.68 -4.19 -67.30
CA VAL A 201 -39.60 -3.25 -67.62
C VAL A 201 -39.78 -2.70 -69.02
N ALA A 202 -40.06 -3.55 -70.02
CA ALA A 202 -40.34 -3.10 -71.37
C ALA A 202 -41.57 -2.19 -71.45
N GLN A 203 -42.64 -2.47 -70.70
CA GLN A 203 -43.82 -1.61 -70.62
C GLN A 203 -43.52 -0.27 -69.94
N ILE A 204 -42.74 -0.28 -68.86
CA ILE A 204 -42.30 0.93 -68.17
C ILE A 204 -41.44 1.78 -69.11
N ASP A 205 -40.50 1.18 -69.85
CA ASP A 205 -39.66 1.89 -70.82
C ASP A 205 -40.50 2.54 -71.94
N VAL A 206 -41.56 1.87 -72.40
CA VAL A 206 -42.51 2.45 -73.38
C VAL A 206 -43.30 3.63 -72.78
N VAL A 207 -43.76 3.52 -71.53
CA VAL A 207 -44.50 4.60 -70.83
C VAL A 207 -43.59 5.80 -70.55
N LEU A 208 -42.34 5.54 -70.16
CA LEU A 208 -41.30 6.56 -69.95
C LEU A 208 -40.92 7.24 -71.26
N ALA A 209 -40.92 6.54 -72.40
CA ALA A 209 -40.67 7.14 -73.72
C ALA A 209 -41.83 8.04 -74.21
N GLN A 210 -43.06 7.82 -73.74
CA GLN A 210 -44.25 8.56 -74.14
C GLN A 210 -44.54 9.80 -73.28
N SER A 211 -43.91 9.92 -72.11
CA SER A 211 -44.14 11.02 -71.16
C SER A 211 -42.89 11.91 -71.07
N PRO A 212 -42.95 13.22 -71.38
CA PRO A 212 -41.80 14.10 -71.17
C PRO A 212 -41.50 14.26 -69.67
N VAL A 213 -40.22 14.29 -69.31
CA VAL A 213 -39.74 14.36 -67.92
C VAL A 213 -40.20 15.66 -67.26
N ASP A 214 -41.07 15.56 -66.25
CA ASP A 214 -41.48 16.70 -65.43
C ASP A 214 -40.34 17.08 -64.46
N ALA A 215 -39.45 17.96 -64.92
CA ALA A 215 -38.24 18.37 -64.19
C ALA A 215 -38.53 19.21 -62.94
N THR A 216 -39.78 19.66 -62.73
CA THR A 216 -40.17 20.53 -61.62
C THR A 216 -40.20 19.79 -60.29
N ASP A 217 -40.75 18.58 -60.27
CA ASP A 217 -40.84 17.73 -59.08
C ASP A 217 -39.46 17.22 -58.64
N ALA A 218 -38.62 16.84 -59.61
CA ALA A 218 -37.22 16.47 -59.37
C ALA A 218 -36.41 17.64 -58.78
N ALA A 219 -36.60 18.87 -59.29
CA ALA A 219 -35.94 20.06 -58.77
C ALA A 219 -36.41 20.41 -57.35
N LEU A 220 -37.70 20.25 -57.02
CA LEU A 220 -38.23 20.46 -55.67
C LEU A 220 -37.67 19.45 -54.66
N HIS A 221 -37.62 18.17 -55.05
CA HIS A 221 -37.00 17.13 -54.24
C HIS A 221 -35.50 17.37 -54.01
N ASP A 222 -34.78 17.90 -55.01
CA ASP A 222 -33.38 18.29 -54.87
C ASP A 222 -33.17 19.47 -53.91
N VAL A 223 -34.02 20.49 -54.00
CA VAL A 223 -34.00 21.63 -53.06
C VAL A 223 -34.30 21.16 -51.64
N GLU A 224 -35.31 20.30 -51.44
CA GLU A 224 -35.65 19.74 -50.13
C GLU A 224 -34.49 18.90 -49.56
N ARG A 225 -33.82 18.11 -50.41
CA ARG A 225 -32.64 17.32 -50.05
C ARG A 225 -31.48 18.21 -49.62
N VAL A 226 -31.17 19.26 -50.38
CA VAL A 226 -30.13 20.25 -50.02
C VAL A 226 -30.48 20.97 -48.72
N GLN A 227 -31.74 21.37 -48.51
CA GLN A 227 -32.19 21.98 -47.25
C GLN A 227 -32.05 21.03 -46.05
N LYS A 228 -32.35 19.74 -46.21
CA LYS A 228 -32.10 18.71 -45.18
C LYS A 228 -30.61 18.57 -44.87
N TYR A 229 -29.73 18.63 -45.87
CA TYR A 229 -28.29 18.63 -45.64
C TYR A 229 -27.79 19.90 -44.93
N VAL A 230 -28.28 21.08 -45.33
CA VAL A 230 -27.91 22.35 -44.70
C VAL A 230 -28.36 22.39 -43.24
N THR A 231 -29.58 21.96 -42.94
CA THR A 231 -30.07 21.90 -41.55
C THR A 231 -29.29 20.89 -40.71
N LYS A 232 -28.94 19.72 -41.26
CA LYS A 232 -28.05 18.75 -40.61
C LYS A 232 -26.68 19.35 -40.32
N GLN A 233 -26.10 20.08 -41.28
CA GLN A 233 -24.79 20.70 -41.12
C GLN A 233 -24.80 21.84 -40.09
N ARG A 234 -25.84 22.68 -40.10
CA ARG A 234 -26.03 23.73 -39.08
C ARG A 234 -26.15 23.15 -37.67
N ARG A 235 -26.88 22.05 -37.50
CA ARG A 235 -26.97 21.32 -36.22
C ARG A 235 -25.61 20.76 -35.80
N ALA A 236 -24.85 20.18 -36.73
CA ALA A 236 -23.51 19.66 -36.45
C ALA A 236 -22.54 20.77 -35.99
N ILE A 237 -22.58 21.94 -36.65
CA ILE A 237 -21.78 23.11 -36.28
C ILE A 237 -22.16 23.62 -34.89
N SER A 238 -23.45 23.83 -34.62
CA SER A 238 -23.93 24.29 -33.31
C SER A 238 -23.54 23.33 -32.18
N GLN A 239 -23.61 22.01 -32.41
CA GLN A 239 -23.13 21.03 -31.45
C GLN A 239 -21.61 21.11 -31.24
N ALA A 240 -20.83 21.28 -32.31
CA ALA A 240 -19.37 21.44 -32.20
C ALA A 240 -18.99 22.72 -31.45
N GLU A 241 -19.69 23.82 -31.69
CA GLU A 241 -19.50 25.09 -30.97
C GLU A 241 -19.82 24.95 -29.48
N SER A 242 -20.95 24.33 -29.13
CA SER A 242 -21.32 24.06 -27.73
C SER A 242 -20.25 23.22 -27.03
N ARG A 243 -19.78 22.14 -27.67
CA ARG A 243 -18.66 21.32 -27.14
C ARG A 243 -17.39 22.14 -26.96
N ARG A 244 -17.04 23.01 -27.91
CA ARG A 244 -15.88 23.92 -27.80
C ARG A 244 -16.03 24.86 -26.61
N HIS A 245 -17.21 25.44 -26.39
CA HIS A 245 -17.47 26.32 -25.25
C HIS A 245 -17.37 25.56 -23.92
N GLN A 246 -17.94 24.36 -23.84
CA GLN A 246 -17.81 23.48 -22.67
C GLN A 246 -16.35 23.14 -22.36
N LEU A 247 -15.57 22.76 -23.37
CA LEU A 247 -14.14 22.45 -23.21
C LEU A 247 -13.33 23.69 -22.78
N ARG A 248 -13.62 24.87 -23.34
CA ARG A 248 -12.97 26.12 -22.93
C ARG A 248 -13.29 26.48 -21.47
N ALA A 249 -14.55 26.35 -21.06
CA ALA A 249 -14.97 26.58 -19.68
C ALA A 249 -14.28 25.59 -18.73
N SER A 250 -14.22 24.31 -19.10
CA SER A 250 -13.51 23.28 -18.32
C SER A 250 -12.02 23.59 -18.18
N LEU A 251 -11.34 23.99 -19.27
CA LEU A 251 -9.93 24.37 -19.23
C LEU A 251 -9.69 25.62 -18.38
N ALA A 252 -10.57 26.62 -18.46
CA ALA A 252 -10.49 27.82 -17.63
C ALA A 252 -10.65 27.49 -16.14
N ALA A 253 -11.66 26.67 -15.79
CA ALA A 253 -11.88 26.21 -14.42
C ALA A 253 -10.68 25.40 -13.89
N ARG A 254 -10.13 24.50 -14.71
CA ARG A 254 -8.94 23.72 -14.32
C ARG A 254 -7.71 24.61 -14.12
N ARG A 255 -7.52 25.64 -14.95
CA ARG A 255 -6.42 26.61 -14.79
C ARG A 255 -6.58 27.41 -13.49
N ALA A 256 -7.77 27.90 -13.20
CA ALA A 256 -8.06 28.61 -11.95
C ALA A 256 -7.83 27.72 -10.72
N ALA A 257 -8.27 26.46 -10.77
CA ALA A 257 -8.01 25.48 -9.72
C ALA A 257 -6.52 25.20 -9.53
N MET A 258 -5.74 25.09 -10.61
CA MET A 258 -4.29 24.89 -10.55
C MET A 258 -3.56 26.11 -9.96
N THR A 259 -3.96 27.35 -10.31
CA THR A 259 -3.36 28.56 -9.74
C THR A 259 -3.68 28.68 -8.26
N HIS A 260 -4.93 28.41 -7.86
CA HIS A 260 -5.33 28.40 -6.47
C HIS A 260 -4.58 27.32 -5.68
N GLY A 261 -4.50 26.09 -6.21
CA GLY A 261 -3.76 25.00 -5.58
C GLY A 261 -2.27 25.31 -5.41
N ARG A 262 -1.63 26.00 -6.37
CA ARG A 262 -0.23 26.46 -6.24
C ARG A 262 -0.06 27.50 -5.14
N GLN A 263 -1.00 28.44 -5.01
CA GLN A 263 -0.95 29.45 -3.95
C GLN A 263 -1.09 28.80 -2.57
N VAL A 264 -2.04 27.89 -2.39
CA VAL A 264 -2.23 27.14 -1.14
C VAL A 264 -0.98 26.32 -0.81
N GLN A 265 -0.39 25.65 -1.81
CA GLN A 265 0.84 24.87 -1.62
C GLN A 265 2.02 25.76 -1.21
N ALA A 266 2.21 26.92 -1.85
CA ALA A 266 3.28 27.85 -1.49
C ALA A 266 3.12 28.37 -0.04
N LEU A 267 1.89 28.71 0.37
CA LEU A 267 1.61 29.11 1.75
C LEU A 267 1.91 27.96 2.72
N ALA A 268 1.44 26.74 2.41
CA ALA A 268 1.70 25.56 3.24
C ALA A 268 3.21 25.25 3.34
N GLU A 269 3.98 25.41 2.28
CA GLU A 269 5.44 25.23 2.31
C GLU A 269 6.12 26.25 3.23
N THR A 270 5.75 27.52 3.15
CA THR A 270 6.29 28.55 4.06
C THR A 270 5.95 28.24 5.52
N GLU A 271 4.70 27.86 5.80
CA GLU A 271 4.27 27.47 7.14
C GLU A 271 5.02 26.23 7.66
N MET A 272 5.23 25.23 6.79
CA MET A 272 6.00 24.03 7.13
C MET A 272 7.46 24.35 7.46
N THR A 273 8.09 25.28 6.73
CA THR A 273 9.47 25.71 7.05
C THR A 273 9.54 26.43 8.40
N ALA A 274 8.59 27.33 8.70
CA ALA A 274 8.51 28.01 9.98
C ALA A 274 8.28 27.01 11.13
N ARG A 275 7.36 26.06 10.96
CA ARG A 275 7.08 24.99 11.95
C ARG A 275 8.30 24.10 12.19
N ARG A 276 9.07 23.77 11.15
CA ARG A 276 10.31 22.97 11.31
C ARG A 276 11.35 23.70 12.15
N GLN A 277 11.50 25.02 11.96
CA GLN A 277 12.40 25.83 12.78
C GLN A 277 11.92 25.89 14.23
N ALA A 278 10.63 26.15 14.46
CA ALA A 278 10.04 26.14 15.81
C ALA A 278 10.26 24.79 16.52
N LEU A 279 9.99 23.68 15.83
CA LEU A 279 10.22 22.33 16.37
C LEU A 279 11.69 22.09 16.72
N ALA A 280 12.64 22.57 15.90
CA ALA A 280 14.06 22.45 16.22
C ALA A 280 14.42 23.23 17.49
N THR A 281 13.86 24.43 17.68
CA THR A 281 14.08 25.22 18.90
C THR A 281 13.46 24.57 20.14
N GLU A 282 12.26 24.01 20.02
CA GLU A 282 11.59 23.29 21.11
C GLU A 282 12.35 22.03 21.52
N LYS A 283 12.87 21.27 20.56
CA LYS A 283 13.74 20.12 20.84
C LYS A 283 15.01 20.53 21.58
N ALA A 284 15.68 21.58 21.12
CA ALA A 284 16.88 22.09 21.79
C ALA A 284 16.58 22.57 23.23
N LEU A 285 15.40 23.16 23.46
CA LEU A 285 14.94 23.51 24.81
C LEU A 285 14.73 22.26 25.66
N LEU A 286 14.03 21.25 25.11
CA LEU A 286 13.76 19.99 25.80
C LEU A 286 15.08 19.32 26.22
N ASP A 287 16.03 19.17 25.29
CA ASP A 287 17.34 18.58 25.56
C ASP A 287 18.07 19.34 26.68
N ARG A 288 18.09 20.68 26.60
CA ARG A 288 18.67 21.53 27.65
C ARG A 288 17.98 21.34 29.00
N THR A 289 16.65 21.24 29.05
CA THR A 289 15.93 21.01 30.31
C THR A 289 16.18 19.62 30.88
N ALA A 290 16.28 18.60 30.03
CA ALA A 290 16.62 17.25 30.44
C ALA A 290 18.03 17.22 31.07
N ASP A 291 19.01 17.86 30.42
CA ASP A 291 20.38 17.98 30.95
C ASP A 291 20.41 18.70 32.30
N LEU A 292 19.63 19.76 32.47
CA LEU A 292 19.49 20.46 33.76
C LEU A 292 18.89 19.56 34.84
N ILE A 293 17.83 18.80 34.52
CA ILE A 293 17.22 17.84 35.46
C ILE A 293 18.22 16.75 35.84
N HIS A 294 18.94 16.20 34.86
CA HIS A 294 19.99 15.20 35.11
C HIS A 294 21.11 15.76 35.99
N GLY A 295 21.57 16.98 35.74
CA GLY A 295 22.55 17.68 36.56
C GLY A 295 22.07 17.88 38.00
N GLN A 296 20.81 18.31 38.20
CA GLN A 296 20.25 18.47 39.55
C GLN A 296 20.13 17.13 40.28
N ARG A 297 19.66 16.07 39.60
CA ARG A 297 19.59 14.71 40.18
C ARG A 297 20.97 14.23 40.61
N ARG A 298 22.00 14.43 39.78
CA ARG A 298 23.39 14.07 40.10
C ARG A 298 23.86 14.76 41.38
N ARG A 299 23.64 16.07 41.46
CA ARG A 299 24.00 16.84 42.65
C ARG A 299 23.24 16.38 43.88
N ILE A 300 21.94 16.14 43.78
CA ILE A 300 21.14 15.64 44.90
C ILE A 300 21.63 14.25 45.34
N CYS A 301 21.99 13.35 44.42
CA CYS A 301 22.56 12.06 44.78
C CYS A 301 23.95 12.19 45.45
N SER A 302 24.75 13.18 45.05
CA SER A 302 25.99 13.54 45.76
C SER A 302 25.69 14.02 47.19
N ASP A 303 24.75 14.96 47.34
CA ASP A 303 24.31 15.49 48.64
C ASP A 303 23.74 14.38 49.54
N LEU A 304 22.95 13.44 48.99
CA LEU A 304 22.43 12.30 49.72
C LEU A 304 23.53 11.31 50.15
N THR A 305 24.60 11.20 49.38
CA THR A 305 25.77 10.39 49.75
C THR A 305 26.52 11.01 50.94
N GLU A 306 26.55 12.33 51.05
CA GLU A 306 27.10 13.06 52.21
C GLU A 306 26.19 12.96 53.44
N ILE A 307 24.87 13.08 53.26
CA ILE A 307 23.89 13.02 54.37
C ILE A 307 23.75 11.60 54.92
N PHE A 308 23.79 10.58 54.05
CA PHE A 308 23.66 9.17 54.40
C PHE A 308 24.93 8.39 54.00
N PRO A 309 26.06 8.60 54.68
CA PRO A 309 27.31 7.96 54.31
C PRO A 309 27.19 6.43 54.46
N ILE A 310 27.44 5.71 53.36
CA ILE A 310 27.50 4.24 53.33
C ILE A 310 28.95 3.79 53.25
N THR A 311 29.54 3.44 54.39
CA THR A 311 30.95 3.04 54.51
C THR A 311 31.08 1.53 54.65
N PRO A 312 32.10 0.90 54.04
CA PRO A 312 32.38 -0.50 54.31
C PRO A 312 32.81 -0.68 55.77
N GLU A 313 32.44 -1.80 56.37
CA GLU A 313 32.87 -2.20 57.70
C GLU A 313 34.34 -2.64 57.63
N ARG A 314 35.26 -1.68 57.75
CA ARG A 314 36.71 -1.85 57.47
C ARG A 314 37.59 -2.11 58.68
N GLU A 315 37.01 -2.42 59.84
CA GLU A 315 37.77 -2.40 61.10
C GLU A 315 37.97 -3.77 61.76
N ASP A 316 37.16 -4.78 61.45
CA ASP A 316 37.30 -6.11 62.04
C ASP A 316 37.53 -7.17 60.97
N THR A 317 38.66 -7.88 61.04
CA THR A 317 39.10 -8.98 60.16
C THR A 317 38.12 -10.18 60.10
N THR A 318 36.99 -10.10 60.80
CA THR A 318 35.97 -11.15 60.98
C THR A 318 34.67 -10.83 60.25
N ALA A 319 34.50 -9.62 59.71
CA ALA A 319 33.25 -9.23 59.06
C ALA A 319 33.07 -9.94 57.70
N PRO A 320 31.86 -10.46 57.38
CA PRO A 320 31.60 -11.12 56.11
C PRO A 320 31.72 -10.13 54.93
N PRO A 321 32.06 -10.60 53.72
CA PRO A 321 32.17 -9.73 52.55
C PRO A 321 30.85 -8.99 52.28
N LEU A 322 30.96 -7.75 51.77
CA LEU A 322 29.84 -6.85 51.49
C LEU A 322 29.05 -6.41 52.74
N SER A 323 29.69 -6.34 53.91
CA SER A 323 29.17 -5.65 55.09
C SER A 323 29.39 -4.14 54.99
N PHE A 324 28.34 -3.37 55.24
CA PHE A 324 28.36 -1.91 55.19
C PHE A 324 27.62 -1.32 56.39
N ARG A 325 27.93 -0.06 56.67
CA ARG A 325 27.28 0.74 57.70
C ARG A 325 26.66 1.98 57.05
N ILE A 326 25.49 2.39 57.52
CA ILE A 326 24.82 3.64 57.13
C ILE A 326 24.85 4.61 58.31
N CYS A 327 25.42 5.80 58.14
CA CYS A 327 25.59 6.77 59.24
C CYS A 327 26.26 6.15 60.48
N ASN A 328 27.28 5.31 60.28
CA ASN A 328 27.98 4.51 61.30
C ASN A 328 27.17 3.40 62.00
N LEU A 329 25.94 3.10 61.54
CA LEU A 329 25.15 1.97 62.02
C LEU A 329 25.30 0.77 61.10
N ALA A 330 25.71 -0.39 61.64
CA ALA A 330 25.88 -1.60 60.85
C ALA A 330 24.53 -2.16 60.39
N LEU A 331 24.44 -2.55 59.11
CA LEU A 331 23.27 -3.25 58.58
C LEU A 331 23.71 -4.57 57.90
N PRO A 332 23.30 -5.74 58.43
CA PRO A 332 23.60 -7.02 57.80
C PRO A 332 22.78 -7.24 56.53
N ASN A 333 23.25 -8.10 55.62
CA ASN A 333 22.62 -8.37 54.31
C ASN A 333 21.36 -9.25 54.40
N SER A 334 20.25 -8.71 54.91
CA SER A 334 18.92 -9.35 55.02
C SER A 334 18.90 -10.75 55.63
N ARG A 335 19.92 -11.05 56.43
CA ARG A 335 19.98 -12.19 57.35
C ARG A 335 19.89 -11.61 58.74
N TYR A 336 18.80 -11.91 59.42
CA TYR A 336 18.68 -11.61 60.83
C TYR A 336 19.28 -12.77 61.62
N ASP A 337 20.28 -12.45 62.44
CA ASP A 337 20.81 -13.38 63.44
C ASP A 337 20.58 -12.77 64.82
N ALA A 338 19.63 -13.34 65.56
CA ALA A 338 19.23 -12.87 66.88
C ALA A 338 20.37 -12.92 67.92
N ALA A 339 21.42 -13.68 67.64
CA ALA A 339 22.56 -13.82 68.55
C ALA A 339 23.59 -12.69 68.42
N THR A 340 23.62 -11.97 67.29
CA THR A 340 24.71 -11.05 66.95
C THR A 340 24.27 -9.63 66.61
N ALA A 341 22.99 -9.40 66.30
CA ALA A 341 22.47 -8.08 65.93
C ALA A 341 21.78 -7.37 67.10
N ASP A 342 22.22 -6.14 67.40
CA ASP A 342 21.51 -5.24 68.30
C ASP A 342 20.20 -4.75 67.64
N GLU A 343 19.06 -5.05 68.26
CA GLU A 343 17.72 -4.77 67.74
C GLU A 343 17.47 -3.28 67.47
N ASP A 344 18.00 -2.41 68.33
CA ASP A 344 17.78 -0.96 68.23
C ASP A 344 18.65 -0.36 67.11
N ILE A 345 19.89 -0.83 66.96
CA ILE A 345 20.80 -0.44 65.86
C ILE A 345 20.24 -0.89 64.52
N LEU A 346 19.77 -2.14 64.42
CA LEU A 346 19.18 -2.70 63.20
C LEU A 346 17.93 -1.93 62.77
N SER A 347 17.03 -1.65 63.72
CA SER A 347 15.80 -0.90 63.46
C SER A 347 16.10 0.55 63.02
N ALA A 348 17.09 1.19 63.64
CA ALA A 348 17.55 2.53 63.24
C ALA A 348 18.20 2.54 61.85
N ALA A 349 19.07 1.57 61.55
CA ALA A 349 19.73 1.46 60.25
C ALA A 349 18.73 1.20 59.10
N LEU A 350 17.74 0.32 59.31
CA LEU A 350 16.66 0.08 58.35
C LEU A 350 15.76 1.31 58.16
N GLY A 351 15.50 2.05 59.24
CA GLY A 351 14.80 3.33 59.18
C GLY A 351 15.51 4.37 58.31
N LEU A 352 16.83 4.49 58.44
CA LEU A 352 17.66 5.37 57.60
C LEU A 352 17.69 4.88 56.14
N ALA A 353 17.79 3.58 55.90
CA ALA A 353 17.75 3.01 54.55
C ALA A 353 16.39 3.27 53.86
N ALA A 354 15.28 3.12 54.59
CA ALA A 354 13.94 3.43 54.10
C ALA A 354 13.76 4.92 53.81
N LEU A 355 14.31 5.78 54.68
CA LEU A 355 14.31 7.22 54.46
C LEU A 355 15.12 7.61 53.21
N LEU A 356 16.30 7.03 53.02
CA LEU A 356 17.12 7.24 51.82
C LEU A 356 16.40 6.78 50.56
N ALA A 357 15.82 5.57 50.56
CA ALA A 357 15.04 5.05 49.43
C ALA A 357 13.83 5.95 49.10
N ARG A 358 13.16 6.49 50.13
CA ARG A 358 12.05 7.46 49.96
C ARG A 358 12.51 8.79 49.35
N HIS A 359 13.68 9.31 49.73
CA HIS A 359 14.22 10.50 49.08
C HIS A 359 14.58 10.22 47.62
N LEU A 360 15.22 9.09 47.33
CA LEU A 360 15.54 8.66 45.97
C LEU A 360 14.29 8.50 45.11
N GLN A 361 13.20 7.94 45.66
CA GLN A 361 11.89 7.89 45.00
C GLN A 361 11.44 9.27 44.50
N LEU A 362 11.48 10.28 45.37
CA LEU A 362 11.00 11.63 45.06
C LEU A 362 11.89 12.33 44.02
N TYR A 363 13.22 12.26 44.18
CA TYR A 363 14.16 12.98 43.32
C TYR A 363 14.41 12.30 41.97
N LEU A 364 14.41 10.97 41.91
CA LEU A 364 14.45 10.21 40.65
C LEU A 364 13.08 10.16 39.96
N CYS A 365 12.03 10.63 40.63
CA CYS A 365 10.65 10.64 40.17
C CYS A 365 10.16 9.25 39.72
N TYR A 366 10.58 8.21 40.44
CA TYR A 366 10.20 6.84 40.15
C TYR A 366 9.25 6.34 41.24
N PRO A 367 8.00 5.95 40.93
CA PRO A 367 7.07 5.46 41.94
C PRO A 367 7.49 4.07 42.46
N LEU A 368 7.65 3.94 43.78
CA LEU A 368 7.97 2.65 44.41
C LEU A 368 6.75 1.71 44.39
N PRO A 369 6.92 0.42 44.05
CA PRO A 369 5.88 -0.59 44.15
C PRO A 369 5.32 -0.75 45.58
N TYR A 370 6.17 -0.64 46.59
CA TYR A 370 5.80 -0.73 48.00
C TYR A 370 6.01 0.63 48.68
N PRO A 371 4.94 1.36 49.03
CA PRO A 371 5.10 2.66 49.67
C PRO A 371 5.83 2.56 51.03
N LEU A 372 6.89 3.36 51.19
CA LEU A 372 7.67 3.45 52.42
C LEU A 372 7.16 4.61 53.30
N CYS A 373 6.95 4.32 54.58
CA CYS A 373 6.58 5.27 55.62
C CYS A 373 7.73 5.43 56.62
N PRO A 374 8.64 6.41 56.40
CA PRO A 374 9.78 6.60 57.28
C PRO A 374 9.34 7.24 58.60
N TYR A 375 9.58 6.52 59.70
CA TYR A 375 9.32 6.96 61.08
C TYR A 375 10.54 6.65 61.97
N GLY A 376 11.75 6.96 61.48
CA GLY A 376 13.00 6.62 62.17
C GLY A 376 13.12 5.12 62.43
N SER A 377 13.45 4.72 63.65
CA SER A 377 13.54 3.31 64.06
C SER A 377 12.19 2.57 64.07
N ARG A 378 11.07 3.22 63.74
CA ARG A 378 9.73 2.63 63.64
C ARG A 378 9.16 2.67 62.22
N SER A 379 10.03 2.72 61.21
CA SER A 379 9.62 2.80 59.80
C SER A 379 8.82 1.58 59.35
N LEU A 380 7.93 1.78 58.37
CA LEU A 380 7.00 0.77 57.86
C LEU A 380 7.08 0.71 56.33
N ALA A 381 6.90 -0.50 55.77
CA ALA A 381 6.69 -0.71 54.34
C ALA A 381 5.26 -1.21 54.10
N ARG A 382 4.61 -0.77 53.03
CA ARG A 382 3.22 -1.14 52.73
C ARG A 382 3.11 -2.01 51.50
N ASP A 383 2.36 -3.10 51.61
CA ASP A 383 2.04 -3.99 50.49
C ASP A 383 0.56 -3.88 50.12
N ASP A 384 0.30 -3.20 49.00
CA ASP A 384 -1.04 -3.09 48.43
C ASP A 384 -1.29 -4.13 47.30
N ILE A 385 -0.27 -4.88 46.89
CA ILE A 385 -0.31 -5.73 45.69
C ILE A 385 -0.54 -7.20 46.06
N SER A 386 0.05 -7.69 47.16
CA SER A 386 -0.06 -9.10 47.52
C SER A 386 -1.45 -9.46 48.07
N HIS A 387 -1.97 -10.60 47.63
CA HIS A 387 -3.23 -11.18 48.12
C HIS A 387 -3.02 -11.90 49.46
N LEU A 388 -2.59 -11.17 50.49
CA LEU A 388 -2.52 -11.71 51.85
C LEU A 388 -3.95 -11.88 52.36
N THR A 389 -4.38 -13.12 52.57
CA THR A 389 -5.74 -13.45 53.03
C THR A 389 -5.96 -12.92 54.44
N ASP A 390 -6.91 -11.99 54.58
CA ASP A 390 -7.34 -11.49 55.88
C ASP A 390 -8.14 -12.58 56.60
N ALA A 391 -7.46 -13.42 57.39
CA ALA A 391 -8.07 -14.52 58.14
C ALA A 391 -9.16 -14.11 59.16
N ARG A 392 -9.50 -12.81 59.28
CA ARG A 392 -10.60 -12.31 60.14
C ARG A 392 -11.83 -11.84 59.36
N ASN A 393 -11.73 -11.63 58.04
CA ASN A 393 -12.89 -11.21 57.22
C ASN A 393 -13.69 -12.38 56.65
N ALA A 394 -13.21 -13.62 56.83
CA ALA A 394 -13.93 -14.83 56.40
C ALA A 394 -15.14 -15.21 57.30
N HIS A 395 -15.40 -14.48 58.39
CA HIS A 395 -16.45 -14.83 59.35
C HIS A 395 -17.61 -13.84 59.48
N HIS A 396 -17.77 -12.87 58.56
CA HIS A 396 -18.90 -11.92 58.66
C HIS A 396 -19.46 -11.44 57.32
N HIS A 397 -19.84 -12.33 56.39
CA HIS A 397 -20.74 -11.99 55.29
C HIS A 397 -21.96 -12.90 55.28
N HIS A 398 -22.99 -12.46 56.01
CA HIS A 398 -24.39 -12.83 55.78
C HIS A 398 -24.98 -11.79 54.82
N PRO A 399 -25.64 -12.13 53.71
CA PRO A 399 -26.12 -11.14 52.77
C PRO A 399 -27.49 -10.63 53.21
N HIS A 400 -27.58 -9.36 53.59
CA HIS A 400 -28.85 -8.63 53.62
C HIS A 400 -28.73 -7.35 52.80
N HIS A 401 -29.57 -7.27 51.77
CA HIS A 401 -29.76 -6.11 50.90
C HIS A 401 -30.27 -4.89 51.67
N GLN A 402 -29.75 -3.70 51.37
CA GLN A 402 -30.55 -2.57 50.87
C GLN A 402 -29.68 -1.38 50.41
N HIS A 403 -30.15 -0.72 49.35
CA HIS A 403 -29.61 0.49 48.75
C HIS A 403 -29.64 1.70 49.70
N HIS A 404 -28.60 2.54 49.70
CA HIS A 404 -28.75 4.00 49.54
C HIS A 404 -27.43 4.76 49.33
N HIS A 405 -27.45 5.63 48.30
CA HIS A 405 -26.75 6.89 48.02
C HIS A 405 -25.26 7.12 48.33
N HIS A 406 -24.55 7.43 47.24
CA HIS A 406 -23.28 8.14 47.14
C HIS A 406 -23.25 9.49 47.89
N LEU A 407 -22.26 9.66 48.77
CA LEU A 407 -21.45 10.88 48.86
C LEU A 407 -20.02 10.51 49.32
N HIS A 408 -19.03 11.09 48.66
CA HIS A 408 -17.61 10.77 48.74
C HIS A 408 -17.02 11.08 50.14
N HIS A 409 -17.03 10.10 51.04
CA HIS A 409 -16.31 10.16 52.31
C HIS A 409 -15.01 9.34 52.19
N LEU A 410 -13.87 9.98 52.49
CA LEU A 410 -12.55 9.37 52.51
C LEU A 410 -12.53 8.07 53.33
N HIS A 411 -12.35 6.93 52.66
CA HIS A 411 -12.16 5.64 53.32
C HIS A 411 -10.79 5.57 54.03
N HIS A 412 -10.72 6.09 55.25
CA HIS A 412 -9.73 5.73 56.27
C HIS A 412 -10.25 4.58 57.14
N SER A 413 -10.68 3.47 56.53
CA SER A 413 -11.19 2.31 57.26
C SER A 413 -10.18 1.16 57.26
N ASN A 414 -9.42 1.07 58.36
CA ASN A 414 -8.85 -0.15 58.94
C ASN A 414 -7.86 -0.97 58.04
N ARG A 415 -6.60 -0.52 57.90
CA ARG A 415 -5.53 -1.26 57.18
C ARG A 415 -4.19 -1.49 57.93
N PRO A 416 -4.12 -1.63 59.27
CA PRO A 416 -2.83 -1.88 59.95
C PRO A 416 -2.17 -3.23 59.57
N ARG A 417 -2.87 -4.11 58.83
CA ARG A 417 -2.37 -5.43 58.42
C ARG A 417 -1.58 -5.46 57.11
N ARG A 418 -1.67 -4.41 56.29
CA ARG A 418 -0.89 -4.26 55.04
C ARG A 418 0.41 -3.49 55.25
N GLU A 419 0.65 -3.03 56.46
CA GLU A 419 1.88 -2.36 56.87
C GLU A 419 2.78 -3.38 57.60
N PHE A 420 4.03 -3.44 57.15
CA PHE A 420 5.05 -4.35 57.63
C PHE A 420 6.15 -3.55 58.32
N PRO A 421 6.50 -3.88 59.57
CA PRO A 421 7.53 -3.17 60.31
C PRO A 421 8.90 -3.39 59.69
N LEU A 422 9.66 -2.31 59.55
CA LEU A 422 11.11 -2.34 59.26
C LEU A 422 11.94 -2.30 60.55
N TYR A 423 11.32 -2.72 61.65
CA TYR A 423 11.89 -2.77 62.98
C TYR A 423 11.46 -4.06 63.68
N LEU A 424 12.25 -4.51 64.64
CA LEU A 424 11.94 -5.74 65.34
C LEU A 424 10.79 -5.55 66.33
N PRO A 425 9.78 -6.44 66.33
CA PRO A 425 8.71 -6.41 67.31
C PRO A 425 9.25 -6.89 68.66
N ARG A 426 9.15 -6.02 69.68
CA ARG A 426 9.48 -6.36 71.06
C ARG A 426 8.60 -7.52 71.52
N GLY A 427 9.22 -8.63 71.97
CA GLY A 427 8.50 -9.77 72.57
C GLY A 427 8.54 -11.11 71.81
N GLY A 428 9.48 -11.31 70.87
CA GLY A 428 9.87 -12.66 70.41
C GLY A 428 8.79 -13.49 69.67
N SER A 429 7.71 -12.87 69.19
CA SER A 429 6.68 -13.59 68.44
C SER A 429 7.16 -13.98 67.04
N THR A 430 7.04 -15.26 66.69
CA THR A 430 7.37 -15.79 65.35
C THR A 430 6.61 -15.08 64.22
N THR A 431 5.34 -14.74 64.45
CA THR A 431 4.52 -13.94 63.52
C THR A 431 5.06 -12.53 63.35
N GLY A 432 5.55 -11.91 64.42
CA GLY A 432 6.17 -10.59 64.36
C GLY A 432 7.46 -10.61 63.55
N GLN A 433 8.30 -11.63 63.77
CA GLN A 433 9.55 -11.84 63.06
C GLN A 433 9.33 -12.01 61.56
N TRP A 434 8.39 -12.87 61.15
CA TRP A 434 8.07 -13.06 59.73
C TRP A 434 7.60 -11.76 59.07
N ARG A 435 6.78 -10.96 59.78
CA ARG A 435 6.32 -9.66 59.24
C ARG A 435 7.46 -8.66 59.08
N PHE A 436 8.43 -8.68 59.99
CA PHE A 436 9.64 -7.87 59.89
C PHE A 436 10.50 -8.30 58.69
N GLU A 437 10.79 -9.59 58.56
CA GLU A 437 11.56 -10.14 57.43
C GLU A 437 10.88 -9.85 56.09
N TYR A 438 9.55 -9.97 56.04
CA TYR A 438 8.78 -9.58 54.87
C TYR A 438 8.89 -8.08 54.57
N GLY A 439 8.75 -7.21 55.59
CA GLY A 439 8.94 -5.77 55.42
C GLY A 439 10.32 -5.41 54.86
N TRP A 440 11.38 -6.04 55.39
CA TRP A 440 12.74 -5.85 54.88
C TRP A 440 12.87 -6.34 53.42
N PHE A 441 12.26 -7.47 53.08
CA PHE A 441 12.20 -7.94 51.69
C PHE A 441 11.52 -6.92 50.76
N LEU A 442 10.39 -6.31 51.18
CA LEU A 442 9.71 -5.27 50.40
C LEU A 442 10.60 -4.06 50.15
N LEU A 443 11.30 -3.59 51.18
CA LEU A 443 12.28 -2.50 51.05
C LEU A 443 13.35 -2.83 50.00
N ASN A 444 13.88 -4.06 50.02
CA ASN A 444 14.87 -4.46 49.03
C ASN A 444 14.30 -4.56 47.61
N LYS A 445 13.03 -4.93 47.46
CA LYS A 445 12.34 -4.93 46.17
C LYS A 445 12.13 -3.52 45.63
N ASP A 446 11.85 -2.56 46.49
CA ASP A 446 11.83 -1.14 46.10
C ASP A 446 13.21 -0.65 45.66
N ILE A 447 14.27 -1.05 46.38
CA ILE A 447 15.65 -0.72 46.00
C ILE A 447 16.01 -1.34 44.65
N GLU A 448 15.61 -2.59 44.39
CA GLU A 448 15.76 -3.23 43.08
C GLU A 448 15.01 -2.46 41.98
N ALA A 449 13.78 -2.04 42.25
CA ALA A 449 12.99 -1.25 41.31
C ALA A 449 13.63 0.12 41.00
N LEU A 450 14.17 0.80 42.02
CA LEU A 450 14.95 2.03 41.84
C LEU A 450 16.21 1.80 41.01
N CYS A 451 16.95 0.72 41.27
CA CYS A 451 18.11 0.33 40.47
C CYS A 451 17.72 0.10 39.00
N ALA A 452 16.65 -0.68 38.77
CA ALA A 452 16.14 -0.95 37.44
C ALA A 452 15.70 0.34 36.71
N SER A 453 15.13 1.32 37.42
CA SER A 453 14.77 2.63 36.85
C SER A 453 15.96 3.41 36.28
N GLN A 454 17.16 3.18 36.83
CA GLN A 454 18.43 3.77 36.38
C GLN A 454 19.24 2.80 35.51
N SER A 455 18.59 1.77 34.93
CA SER A 455 19.20 0.73 34.10
C SER A 455 20.26 -0.13 34.81
N LEU A 456 20.21 -0.22 36.14
CA LEU A 456 21.11 -1.05 36.94
C LEU A 456 20.48 -2.40 37.25
N ARG A 457 21.29 -3.46 37.09
CA ARG A 457 20.90 -4.83 37.45
C ARG A 457 21.44 -5.15 38.84
N VAL A 458 20.53 -5.51 39.75
CA VAL A 458 20.88 -6.00 41.07
C VAL A 458 21.29 -7.47 40.98
N VAL A 459 22.44 -7.82 41.55
CA VAL A 459 22.97 -9.20 41.55
C VAL A 459 22.28 -10.03 42.64
N ASP A 460 22.19 -9.47 43.85
CA ASP A 460 21.44 -10.06 44.96
C ASP A 460 20.65 -8.97 45.67
N ILE A 461 19.34 -9.19 45.80
CA ILE A 461 18.38 -8.27 46.41
C ILE A 461 18.64 -8.14 47.93
N ARG A 462 19.22 -9.16 48.58
CA ARG A 462 19.52 -9.18 50.02
C ARG A 462 20.61 -8.17 50.43
N HIS A 463 21.37 -7.67 49.47
CA HIS A 463 22.45 -6.71 49.69
C HIS A 463 21.92 -5.27 49.80
N THR A 464 21.14 -4.96 50.84
CA THR A 464 20.45 -3.67 51.01
C THR A 464 21.36 -2.45 50.86
N LEU A 465 22.40 -2.32 51.69
CA LEU A 465 23.33 -1.19 51.63
C LEU A 465 24.27 -1.21 50.41
N PRO A 466 24.85 -2.37 50.00
CA PRO A 466 25.61 -2.43 48.76
C PRO A 466 24.82 -1.94 47.53
N ASN A 467 23.55 -2.34 47.40
CA ASN A 467 22.70 -1.94 46.28
C ASN A 467 22.37 -0.44 46.33
N LEU A 468 22.05 0.10 47.50
CA LEU A 468 21.86 1.55 47.68
C LEU A 468 23.13 2.36 47.38
N LYS A 469 24.29 1.86 47.83
CA LYS A 469 25.59 2.49 47.55
C LYS A 469 25.91 2.46 46.05
N TYR A 470 25.63 1.35 45.37
CA TYR A 470 25.83 1.25 43.93
C TYR A 470 24.91 2.20 43.15
N LEU A 471 23.64 2.29 43.54
CA LEU A 471 22.69 3.23 42.97
C LEU A 471 23.16 4.69 43.15
N LEU A 472 23.54 5.07 44.38
CA LEU A 472 24.07 6.42 44.66
C LEU A 472 25.34 6.71 43.86
N TYR A 473 26.26 5.75 43.75
CA TYR A 473 27.49 5.90 42.99
C TYR A 473 27.21 6.15 41.50
N VAL A 474 26.34 5.36 40.88
CA VAL A 474 26.01 5.56 39.45
C VAL A 474 25.25 6.85 39.23
N CYS A 475 24.28 7.18 40.08
CA CYS A 475 23.51 8.42 39.97
C CYS A 475 24.35 9.67 40.21
N SER A 476 25.44 9.56 40.98
CA SER A 476 26.41 10.64 41.20
C SER A 476 27.53 10.66 40.15
N ALA A 477 27.81 9.54 39.48
CA ALA A 477 28.83 9.44 38.44
C ALA A 477 28.38 10.05 37.10
N GLY A 478 29.18 10.95 36.55
CA GLY A 478 29.00 11.51 35.21
C GLY A 478 29.96 12.68 34.94
N SER A 479 30.32 12.91 33.67
CA SER A 479 31.34 13.90 33.27
C SER A 479 30.88 15.35 33.47
N ARG A 480 31.85 16.18 33.90
CA ARG A 480 31.96 17.65 34.02
C ARG A 480 30.93 18.36 34.92
N ASP A 481 31.49 19.04 35.91
CA ASP A 481 30.97 20.07 36.83
C ASP A 481 29.57 19.86 37.42
N LEU A 482 29.52 19.70 38.74
CA LEU A 482 28.27 19.69 39.50
C LEU A 482 27.63 21.08 39.40
N PRO A 483 26.35 21.19 39.02
CA PRO A 483 25.69 22.49 38.91
C PRO A 483 25.58 23.17 40.28
N ASP A 484 25.94 24.45 40.32
CA ASP A 484 26.00 25.25 41.55
C ASP A 484 24.70 25.21 42.37
N ARG A 485 24.85 25.23 43.70
CA ARG A 485 23.75 25.50 44.63
C ARG A 485 23.16 26.88 44.32
N HIS A 486 22.05 26.93 43.56
CA HIS A 486 21.18 28.11 43.57
C HIS A 486 20.70 28.31 45.01
N LYS A 487 21.37 29.22 45.72
CA LYS A 487 21.01 29.68 47.07
C LYS A 487 19.73 30.52 46.94
N GLY A 488 18.60 29.85 46.81
CA GLY A 488 17.29 30.49 46.63
C GLY A 488 16.23 29.42 46.39
N GLY A 489 15.45 29.12 47.43
CA GLY A 489 14.41 28.10 47.39
C GLY A 489 13.37 28.33 46.28
N VAL A 490 12.73 27.23 45.89
CA VAL A 490 11.65 27.21 44.90
C VAL A 490 10.48 28.08 45.40
N ARG A 491 10.34 29.29 44.85
CA ARG A 491 9.14 30.12 44.93
C ARG A 491 7.99 29.40 44.21
N GLY A 492 7.31 28.49 44.89
CA GLY A 492 6.19 27.76 44.26
C GLY A 492 5.26 26.97 45.19
N LEU A 493 5.61 26.76 46.46
CA LEU A 493 4.83 25.89 47.36
C LEU A 493 4.09 26.61 48.50
N TRP A 494 4.07 27.95 48.53
CA TRP A 494 3.40 28.73 49.59
C TRP A 494 2.62 29.96 49.07
N ALA A 495 2.02 29.89 47.89
CA ALA A 495 1.10 30.93 47.42
C ALA A 495 -0.35 30.54 47.76
N GLY A 496 -0.70 30.73 49.04
CA GLY A 496 -2.02 30.39 49.58
C GLY A 496 -2.31 31.12 50.88
N HIS A 497 -1.96 32.40 51.00
CA HIS A 497 -2.55 33.25 52.03
C HIS A 497 -2.69 34.69 51.57
N VAL A 498 -3.87 35.22 51.91
CA VAL A 498 -4.45 36.49 51.49
C VAL A 498 -4.15 37.57 52.55
N ARG A 499 -3.91 38.80 52.06
CA ARG A 499 -3.93 40.14 52.71
C ARG A 499 -2.67 40.62 53.46
N PRO A 500 -2.52 41.96 53.67
CA PRO A 500 -3.00 43.10 52.88
C PRO A 500 -1.87 44.10 52.52
N THR A 501 -2.21 45.04 51.65
CA THR A 501 -1.48 46.27 51.27
C THR A 501 -1.02 47.11 52.47
N PRO A 502 0.08 47.90 52.33
CA PRO A 502 -0.10 49.33 52.03
C PRO A 502 0.93 49.97 51.05
N LEU A 503 0.39 50.84 50.20
CA LEU A 503 0.80 52.20 49.78
C LEU A 503 2.27 52.64 49.55
N ARG A 504 2.45 53.19 48.33
CA ARG A 504 3.09 54.48 47.88
C ARG A 504 4.63 54.66 47.80
N SER A 505 5.08 54.94 46.57
CA SER A 505 5.77 56.17 46.07
C SER A 505 6.33 55.82 44.66
N VAL A 506 5.76 56.26 43.55
CA VAL A 506 5.87 57.54 42.80
C VAL A 506 7.30 58.09 42.66
N ASP A 507 7.67 58.29 41.38
CA ASP A 507 8.72 59.12 40.75
C ASP A 507 9.77 58.28 39.99
N GLU A 508 10.28 58.61 38.81
CA GLU A 508 9.93 59.54 37.71
C GLU A 508 10.85 59.14 36.51
N HIS A 509 10.37 59.39 35.29
CA HIS A 509 11.08 59.78 34.05
C HIS A 509 12.53 59.35 33.72
N GLY A 510 12.72 58.84 32.49
CA GLY A 510 13.98 59.00 31.75
C GLY A 510 14.28 57.96 30.66
N ALA A 511 13.95 58.26 29.40
CA ALA A 511 14.58 57.69 28.20
C ALA A 511 15.59 58.74 27.63
N PRO A 512 16.28 58.57 26.48
CA PRO A 512 16.62 57.40 25.64
C PRO A 512 18.11 57.42 25.16
N ALA A 513 18.42 56.66 24.08
CA ALA A 513 19.62 56.69 23.20
C ALA A 513 20.79 55.76 23.61
N SER A 514 21.56 55.11 22.73
CA SER A 514 21.68 55.08 21.27
C SER A 514 22.63 53.93 20.86
N THR A 515 22.28 53.25 19.76
CA THR A 515 23.11 53.00 18.57
C THR A 515 24.59 52.57 18.69
N SER A 516 24.94 51.43 18.06
CA SER A 516 26.07 51.25 17.10
C SER A 516 26.36 49.76 16.91
N LEU A 517 26.09 49.21 15.72
CA LEU A 517 27.02 49.00 14.58
C LEU A 517 27.79 47.67 14.67
N SER A 518 27.54 46.86 13.65
CA SER A 518 28.34 45.72 13.19
C SER A 518 29.74 46.15 12.72
N PRO A 519 30.68 45.22 12.47
CA PRO A 519 30.80 44.69 11.11
C PRO A 519 31.25 43.21 10.99
N SER A 520 30.86 42.60 9.86
CA SER A 520 31.45 41.41 9.19
C SER A 520 32.87 41.73 8.60
N PRO A 521 33.68 40.84 7.93
CA PRO A 521 33.24 39.71 7.09
C PRO A 521 34.20 38.50 6.80
N SER A 522 33.61 37.44 6.18
CA SER A 522 34.15 36.61 5.05
C SER A 522 35.02 35.33 5.34
N PRO A 523 35.26 34.42 4.34
CA PRO A 523 34.91 32.97 4.39
C PRO A 523 36.13 32.02 4.09
N PRO A 524 36.02 30.69 3.77
CA PRO A 524 35.67 30.22 2.40
C PRO A 524 35.05 28.79 2.21
N SER A 525 34.29 28.65 1.11
CA SER A 525 34.21 27.58 0.06
C SER A 525 34.16 26.03 0.27
N SER A 526 33.31 25.44 -0.59
CA SER A 526 33.36 24.13 -1.31
C SER A 526 32.87 22.87 -0.57
N SER A 527 32.17 21.88 -1.14
CA SER A 527 31.43 21.62 -2.40
C SER A 527 30.70 20.26 -2.22
N PRO A 528 29.80 19.81 -3.13
CA PRO A 528 28.74 18.84 -2.82
C PRO A 528 29.05 17.39 -3.23
N SER A 529 28.41 16.42 -2.59
CA SER A 529 28.33 15.04 -3.10
C SER A 529 26.92 14.48 -2.98
N SER A 530 26.25 14.42 -4.12
CA SER A 530 25.04 13.63 -4.36
C SER A 530 25.38 12.16 -4.55
N SER A 531 24.57 11.26 -4.02
CA SER A 531 24.22 9.99 -4.66
C SER A 531 22.90 9.45 -4.10
N PRO A 532 22.00 8.94 -4.95
CA PRO A 532 20.71 8.39 -4.57
C PRO A 532 20.82 6.89 -4.27
N ALA A 533 20.09 6.39 -3.28
CA ALA A 533 19.87 4.95 -3.11
C ALA A 533 18.38 4.66 -3.00
N LEU A 534 17.93 3.90 -3.99
CA LEU A 534 16.60 3.39 -4.21
C LEU A 534 16.49 2.02 -3.50
N VAL A 535 15.59 1.82 -2.53
CA VAL A 535 15.10 0.47 -2.19
C VAL A 535 13.60 0.48 -1.95
N ARG A 536 12.98 -0.46 -2.68
CA ARG A 536 11.60 -0.87 -2.83
C ARG A 536 10.85 -1.26 -1.54
N SER A 537 9.60 -0.82 -1.51
CA SER A 537 8.34 -1.48 -1.10
C SER A 537 8.34 -2.96 -0.68
N ALA A 538 7.56 -3.28 0.37
CA ALA A 538 6.43 -4.25 0.33
C ALA A 538 5.62 -4.31 1.65
N GLY A 539 4.28 -4.39 1.54
CA GLY A 539 3.31 -4.76 2.60
C GLY A 539 2.20 -3.69 2.81
N ARG A 540 1.07 -3.66 2.08
CA ARG A 540 -0.10 -4.59 2.04
C ARG A 540 -0.91 -4.51 3.36
N ASP A 541 -2.22 -4.25 3.47
CA ASP A 541 -3.39 -4.06 2.57
C ASP A 541 -4.51 -3.32 3.36
N ASP A 542 -5.40 -2.67 2.60
CA ASP A 542 -6.87 -2.49 2.76
C ASP A 542 -7.53 -2.12 4.10
N ALA A 543 -8.15 -0.92 4.11
CA ALA A 543 -9.52 -0.74 4.60
C ALA A 543 -10.23 0.38 3.83
N LYS A 544 -11.31 0.01 3.14
CA LYS A 544 -12.14 0.84 2.24
C LYS A 544 -13.01 1.84 3.01
N MET A 545 -12.96 3.10 2.57
CA MET A 545 -14.02 4.11 2.75
C MET A 545 -15.24 3.74 1.90
N THR A 546 -16.43 3.72 2.51
CA THR A 546 -17.71 3.91 1.82
C THR A 546 -18.56 4.89 2.64
N LEU A 547 -18.53 6.16 2.24
CA LEU A 547 -19.50 7.16 2.72
C LEU A 547 -20.70 7.12 1.77
N ARG A 548 -21.84 6.71 2.34
CA ARG A 548 -23.18 6.73 1.74
C ARG A 548 -23.62 8.18 1.55
N THR A 549 -24.01 8.56 0.33
CA THR A 549 -24.80 9.76 0.06
C THR A 549 -26.24 9.35 -0.20
N GLN A 550 -27.15 9.83 0.65
CA GLN A 550 -28.59 9.98 0.40
C GLN A 550 -28.76 10.76 -0.92
N GLY A 551 -29.64 10.42 -1.87
CA GLY A 551 -31.06 10.14 -1.69
C GLY A 551 -31.86 11.40 -2.03
N LEU A 552 -31.84 11.85 -3.30
CA LEU A 552 -32.68 12.94 -3.82
C LEU A 552 -33.33 12.47 -5.11
N ARG A 553 -34.65 12.24 -5.01
CA ARG A 553 -35.61 12.02 -6.09
C ARG A 553 -36.00 13.38 -6.64
N GLU A 554 -35.97 13.55 -7.95
CA GLU A 554 -36.79 14.53 -8.66
C GLU A 554 -37.51 13.81 -9.79
N ASP A 555 -38.83 13.88 -9.74
CA ASP A 555 -39.78 13.44 -10.76
C ASP A 555 -39.78 14.44 -11.92
N VAL A 556 -39.64 13.99 -13.18
CA VAL A 556 -40.37 14.56 -14.32
C VAL A 556 -40.52 13.47 -15.38
N ALA A 557 -41.74 12.93 -15.51
CA ALA A 557 -42.23 12.38 -16.75
C ALA A 557 -43.27 13.37 -17.30
N GLY A 558 -42.96 13.89 -18.48
CA GLY A 558 -43.80 14.63 -19.41
C GLY A 558 -43.25 14.33 -20.80
#